data_AF-A0A936XEH8-F1
#
_entry.id   AF-A0A936XEH8-F1
#
_cell.length_a   1.000
_cell.length_b   1.000
_cell.length_c   1.000
_cell.angle_alpha   90.00
_cell.angle_beta   90.00
_cell.angle_gamma   90.00
#
_symmetry.space_group_name_H-M   'P 1'
#
loop_
_entity.id
_entity.type
_entity.pdbx_description
1 polymer ?
#
loop_
_entity_poly.entity_id
_entity_poly.type
_entity_poly.pdbx_seq_one_letter_code
_entity_poly.pdbx_strand_id
1 'polypeptide(L)'
;MRNMNPRLAVLCIACQIFLYSNAQQPKLFSSLPGEQTGIHFNNELYEDDRINYYSWEYLYIGAGVAVGDINNDGLQDIYFSSTTGYCKLYLNMGNLQFRDITDPAGVNGGLGVKTGVTMVDFNYDGWMDIFVCKSGPFTPQYREKLLYINNQNGTFTESAKKYGLNDASFSTQSYFFDYDNDGDLDVFFLNHPNEFVTSMQVNATMVNNKMKLIDDTARTYVSHQLLKTAGGIIMKSAKKPASPLMHSVSVPLSMILIMMAGRIFM
;
A
#
# COMPACT_ATOMS: atom_id res chain seq x y z
N MET A 1 18.49 57.40 34.26
CA MET A 1 17.75 56.29 33.63
C MET A 1 16.29 56.71 33.55
N ARG A 2 15.71 56.88 32.35
CA ARG A 2 14.37 57.46 32.17
C ARG A 2 13.29 56.42 32.53
N ASN A 3 12.39 56.79 33.45
CA ASN A 3 11.24 55.97 33.85
C ASN A 3 10.30 55.78 32.66
N MET A 4 10.10 54.52 32.26
CA MET A 4 9.15 54.13 31.22
C MET A 4 7.73 54.26 31.78
N ASN A 5 6.84 54.91 31.03
CA ASN A 5 5.47 55.20 31.49
C ASN A 5 4.69 53.88 31.65
N PRO A 6 4.14 53.57 32.86
CA PRO A 6 3.48 52.29 33.13
C PRO A 6 2.25 52.04 32.25
N ARG A 7 1.59 53.10 31.75
CA ARG A 7 0.49 52.96 30.79
C ARG A 7 0.96 52.51 29.41
N LEU A 8 2.17 52.89 29.01
CA LEU A 8 2.79 52.47 27.75
C LEU A 8 3.28 51.02 27.82
N ALA A 9 3.75 50.58 28.99
CA ALA A 9 4.12 49.18 29.24
C ALA A 9 2.90 48.25 29.19
N VAL A 10 1.77 48.63 29.79
CA VAL A 10 0.52 47.85 29.76
C VAL A 10 -0.07 47.77 28.34
N LEU A 11 0.01 48.85 27.56
CA LEU A 11 -0.46 48.87 26.17
C LEU A 11 0.40 47.98 25.26
N CYS A 12 1.72 47.94 25.45
CA CYS A 12 2.61 47.05 24.70
C CYS A 12 2.39 45.56 25.05
N ILE A 13 2.13 45.24 26.32
CA ILE A 13 1.82 43.86 26.74
C ILE A 13 0.44 43.42 26.21
N ALA A 14 -0.57 44.29 26.25
CA ALA A 14 -1.89 43.99 25.69
C ALA A 14 -1.84 43.81 24.16
N CYS A 15 -1.01 44.61 23.46
CA CYS A 15 -0.82 44.49 22.01
C CYS A 15 -0.04 43.22 21.62
N GLN A 16 0.92 42.78 22.45
CA GLN A 16 1.58 41.49 22.27
C GLN A 16 0.60 40.32 22.50
N ILE A 17 -0.23 40.35 23.54
CA ILE A 17 -1.20 39.28 23.82
C ILE A 17 -2.27 39.15 22.70
N PHE A 18 -2.67 40.26 22.07
CA PHE A 18 -3.61 40.24 20.95
C PHE A 18 -3.00 39.77 19.61
N LEU A 19 -1.68 39.83 19.45
CA LEU A 19 -1.00 39.39 18.22
C LEU A 19 -0.60 37.89 18.25
N TYR A 20 -0.59 37.25 19.43
CA TYR A 20 -0.25 35.82 19.55
C TYR A 20 -1.44 34.86 19.42
N SER A 21 -2.69 35.34 19.46
CA SER A 21 -3.86 34.46 19.56
C SER A 21 -4.50 34.04 18.23
N ASN A 22 -4.02 34.49 17.07
CA ASN A 22 -4.72 34.25 15.79
C ASN A 22 -3.83 33.90 14.59
N ALA A 23 -2.61 33.39 14.81
CA ALA A 23 -1.71 32.99 13.71
C ALA A 23 -1.75 31.49 13.36
N GLN A 24 -2.71 30.72 13.88
CA GLN A 24 -2.86 29.31 13.52
C GLN A 24 -4.10 29.15 12.65
N GLN A 25 -3.87 28.95 11.35
CA GLN A 25 -4.90 28.63 10.37
C GLN A 25 -5.81 27.50 10.91
N PRO A 26 -7.13 27.53 10.63
CA PRO A 26 -8.02 26.45 11.03
C PRO A 26 -7.47 25.12 10.48
N LYS A 27 -7.24 24.16 11.37
CA LYS A 27 -6.73 22.85 10.97
C LYS A 27 -7.84 22.11 10.22
N LEU A 28 -7.53 21.59 9.04
CA LEU A 28 -8.42 20.69 8.29
C LEU A 28 -8.57 19.32 8.97
N PHE A 29 -7.58 18.94 9.80
CA PHE A 29 -7.54 17.66 10.49
C PHE A 29 -7.24 17.86 11.98
N SER A 30 -7.93 17.08 12.81
CA SER A 30 -7.65 16.95 14.23
C SER A 30 -7.21 15.53 14.53
N SER A 31 -6.15 15.40 15.34
CA SER A 31 -5.75 14.10 15.87
C SER A 31 -6.81 13.59 16.84
N LEU A 32 -7.19 12.32 16.72
CA LEU A 32 -8.02 11.62 17.69
C LEU A 32 -7.16 10.57 18.41
N PRO A 33 -7.23 10.48 19.74
CA PRO A 33 -6.48 9.48 20.49
C PRO A 33 -7.03 8.07 20.25
N GLY A 34 -6.18 7.06 20.38
CA GLY A 34 -6.57 5.65 20.24
C GLY A 34 -7.64 5.25 21.25
N GLU A 35 -7.63 5.84 22.45
CA GLU A 35 -8.62 5.64 23.51
C GLU A 35 -10.02 6.12 23.11
N GLN A 36 -10.10 7.11 22.21
CA GLN A 36 -11.37 7.60 21.68
C GLN A 36 -11.84 6.77 20.49
N THR A 37 -10.91 6.34 19.64
CA THR A 37 -11.26 5.67 18.36
C THR A 37 -11.27 4.16 18.45
N GLY A 38 -10.62 3.55 19.44
CA GLY A 38 -10.34 2.11 19.49
C GLY A 38 -9.25 1.63 18.54
N ILE A 39 -8.62 2.53 17.75
CA ILE A 39 -7.50 2.19 16.86
C ILE A 39 -6.19 2.34 17.61
N HIS A 40 -5.51 1.21 17.85
CA HIS A 40 -4.21 1.14 18.51
C HIS A 40 -3.11 0.52 17.63
N PHE A 41 -3.41 0.34 16.34
CA PHE A 41 -2.46 -0.24 15.40
C PHE A 41 -1.21 0.64 15.25
N ASN A 42 -0.05 -0.01 15.27
CA ASN A 42 1.23 0.60 14.98
C ASN A 42 2.05 -0.34 14.09
N ASN A 43 2.49 0.12 12.92
CA ASN A 43 3.41 -0.64 12.09
C ASN A 43 4.84 -0.46 12.62
N GLU A 44 5.16 -1.17 13.68
CA GLU A 44 6.49 -1.13 14.27
C GLU A 44 7.47 -2.00 13.46
N LEU A 45 8.56 -1.38 13.00
CA LEU A 45 9.62 -2.03 12.27
C LEU A 45 10.75 -2.37 13.24
N TYR A 46 11.15 -3.63 13.23
CA TYR A 46 12.29 -4.10 14.01
C TYR A 46 13.44 -4.40 13.07
N GLU A 47 14.55 -3.68 13.28
CA GLU A 47 15.80 -3.94 12.60
C GLU A 47 16.67 -4.89 13.42
N ASP A 48 17.31 -5.82 12.74
CA ASP A 48 18.35 -6.67 13.32
C ASP A 48 19.51 -6.85 12.32
N ASP A 49 20.54 -7.61 12.71
CA ASP A 49 21.73 -7.82 11.87
C ASP A 49 21.42 -8.51 10.53
N ARG A 50 20.23 -9.12 10.38
CA ARG A 50 19.77 -9.83 9.18
C ARG A 50 18.78 -9.00 8.36
N ILE A 51 17.92 -8.22 9.01
CA ILE A 51 16.89 -7.39 8.39
C ILE A 51 17.11 -5.96 8.84
N ASN A 52 17.76 -5.19 7.99
CA ASN A 52 17.96 -3.75 8.15
C ASN A 52 18.03 -3.13 6.74
N TYR A 53 18.10 -1.81 6.68
CA TYR A 53 18.18 -1.10 5.40
C TYR A 53 19.31 -1.60 4.48
N TYR A 54 20.47 -1.98 5.02
CA TYR A 54 21.62 -2.41 4.21
C TYR A 54 21.50 -3.84 3.70
N SER A 55 20.77 -4.70 4.41
CA SER A 55 20.53 -6.07 3.96
C SER A 55 19.27 -6.19 3.11
N TRP A 56 18.32 -5.27 3.28
CA TRP A 56 17.09 -5.20 2.48
C TRP A 56 16.55 -3.77 2.41
N GLU A 57 16.82 -3.10 1.29
CA GLU A 57 16.54 -1.67 1.07
C GLU A 57 15.04 -1.34 1.03
N TYR A 58 14.20 -2.37 0.92
CA TYR A 58 12.75 -2.28 0.86
C TYR A 58 12.06 -2.46 2.22
N LEU A 59 12.80 -2.46 3.34
CA LEU A 59 12.21 -2.61 4.66
C LEU A 59 11.11 -1.57 4.94
N TYR A 60 11.24 -0.35 4.42
CA TYR A 60 10.33 0.77 4.71
C TYR A 60 9.24 1.01 3.64
N ILE A 61 9.10 0.14 2.63
CA ILE A 61 8.11 0.35 1.55
C ILE A 61 6.75 -0.28 1.84
N GLY A 62 6.58 -0.91 3.00
CA GLY A 62 5.34 -1.59 3.39
C GLY A 62 4.40 -0.75 4.24
N ALA A 63 3.31 -1.39 4.69
CA ALA A 63 2.17 -0.81 5.41
C ALA A 63 1.25 0.09 4.56
N GLY A 64 0.44 -0.58 3.74
CA GLY A 64 -0.78 -0.04 3.16
C GLY A 64 -1.96 -0.08 4.13
N VAL A 65 -2.94 0.77 3.84
CA VAL A 65 -4.26 0.81 4.46
C VAL A 65 -5.31 0.61 3.37
N ALA A 66 -6.34 -0.18 3.66
CA ALA A 66 -7.54 -0.29 2.82
C ALA A 66 -8.76 0.12 3.65
N VAL A 67 -9.72 0.74 2.97
CA VAL A 67 -10.97 1.21 3.54
C VAL A 67 -12.11 0.70 2.68
N GLY A 68 -13.14 0.16 3.30
CA GLY A 68 -14.30 -0.43 2.61
C GLY A 68 -15.35 -0.87 3.61
N ASP A 69 -16.59 -0.98 3.14
CA ASP A 69 -17.71 -1.51 3.94
C ASP A 69 -17.70 -3.03 3.83
N ILE A 70 -17.18 -3.74 4.83
CA ILE A 70 -17.02 -5.19 4.77
C ILE A 70 -18.26 -5.95 5.25
N ASN A 71 -19.20 -5.25 5.89
CA ASN A 71 -20.42 -5.83 6.45
C ASN A 71 -21.73 -5.26 5.86
N ASN A 72 -21.63 -4.37 4.87
CA ASN A 72 -22.72 -3.69 4.18
C ASN A 72 -23.64 -2.89 5.13
N ASP A 73 -23.08 -2.27 6.17
CA ASP A 73 -23.83 -1.44 7.12
C ASP A 73 -23.81 0.07 6.79
N GLY A 74 -23.12 0.45 5.71
CA GLY A 74 -22.96 1.83 5.25
C GLY A 74 -21.82 2.58 5.95
N LEU A 75 -21.10 1.96 6.88
CA LEU A 75 -19.91 2.50 7.53
C LEU A 75 -18.65 1.99 6.82
N GLN A 76 -17.57 2.75 6.97
CA GLN A 76 -16.28 2.38 6.37
C GLN A 76 -15.39 1.72 7.40
N ASP A 77 -15.02 0.48 7.15
CA ASP A 77 -14.09 -0.32 7.95
C ASP A 77 -12.66 -0.10 7.47
N ILE A 78 -11.70 -0.49 8.29
CA ILE A 78 -10.29 -0.22 8.03
C ILE A 78 -9.47 -1.49 8.18
N TYR A 79 -8.64 -1.78 7.18
CA TYR A 79 -7.62 -2.81 7.28
C TYR A 79 -6.23 -2.21 7.14
N PHE A 80 -5.39 -2.45 8.13
CA PHE A 80 -3.98 -2.09 8.12
C PHE A 80 -3.12 -3.30 7.83
N SER A 81 -2.22 -3.17 6.86
CA SER A 81 -1.13 -4.14 6.70
C SER A 81 0.05 -3.76 7.59
N SER A 82 0.77 -4.79 8.08
CA SER A 82 2.00 -4.61 8.84
C SER A 82 3.18 -5.26 8.11
N THR A 83 4.30 -4.55 8.04
CA THR A 83 5.50 -5.02 7.37
C THR A 83 6.09 -6.23 8.05
N THR A 84 6.39 -6.14 9.35
CA THR A 84 7.03 -7.23 10.11
C THR A 84 6.09 -7.91 11.11
N GLY A 85 4.94 -7.29 11.39
CA GLY A 85 3.92 -7.81 12.31
C GLY A 85 2.71 -8.42 11.61
N TYR A 86 1.63 -8.51 12.38
CA TYR A 86 0.33 -8.94 11.88
C TYR A 86 -0.49 -7.75 11.38
N CYS A 87 -1.24 -7.98 10.31
CA CYS A 87 -2.23 -7.03 9.84
C CYS A 87 -3.39 -6.93 10.82
N LYS A 88 -4.17 -5.84 10.75
CA LYS A 88 -5.33 -5.61 11.61
C LYS A 88 -6.56 -5.18 10.82
N LEU A 89 -7.70 -5.80 11.10
CA LEU A 89 -9.02 -5.41 10.60
C LEU A 89 -9.83 -4.77 11.73
N TYR A 90 -10.30 -3.56 11.48
CA TYR A 90 -11.10 -2.76 12.39
C TYR A 90 -12.49 -2.53 11.83
N LEU A 91 -13.50 -3.04 12.54
CA LEU A 91 -14.90 -2.81 12.25
C LEU A 91 -15.33 -1.44 12.79
N ASN A 92 -15.97 -0.62 11.98
CA ASN A 92 -16.51 0.67 12.36
C ASN A 92 -17.84 0.49 13.12
N MET A 93 -17.90 1.03 14.32
CA MET A 93 -19.07 0.98 15.20
C MET A 93 -19.89 2.28 15.15
N GLY A 94 -19.53 3.20 14.25
CA GLY A 94 -20.06 4.56 14.16
C GLY A 94 -19.29 5.54 15.03
N ASN A 95 -19.51 6.85 14.80
CA ASN A 95 -18.89 7.93 15.59
C ASN A 95 -17.36 7.88 15.69
N LEU A 96 -16.69 7.35 14.65
CA LEU A 96 -15.24 7.12 14.61
C LEU A 96 -14.72 6.18 15.72
N GLN A 97 -15.58 5.28 16.22
CA GLN A 97 -15.21 4.20 17.12
C GLN A 97 -15.05 2.90 16.33
N PHE A 98 -13.99 2.17 16.60
CA PHE A 98 -13.58 0.99 15.87
C PHE A 98 -13.27 -0.15 16.82
N ARG A 99 -13.54 -1.39 16.37
CA ARG A 99 -13.24 -2.61 17.11
C ARG A 99 -12.33 -3.51 16.29
N ASP A 100 -11.21 -3.92 16.87
CA ASP A 100 -10.34 -4.94 16.27
C ASP A 100 -11.10 -6.28 16.21
N ILE A 101 -11.31 -6.78 14.99
CA ILE A 101 -11.97 -8.06 14.71
C ILE A 101 -11.03 -9.03 13.98
N THR A 102 -9.72 -8.76 13.98
CA THR A 102 -8.73 -9.50 13.16
C THR A 102 -8.75 -11.01 13.39
N ASP A 103 -8.70 -11.42 14.65
CA ASP A 103 -8.63 -12.82 15.04
C ASP A 103 -9.92 -13.60 14.72
N PRO A 104 -11.12 -13.13 15.13
CA PRO A 104 -12.35 -13.81 14.74
C PRO A 104 -12.60 -13.77 13.23
N ALA A 105 -12.13 -12.73 12.52
CA ALA A 105 -12.26 -12.64 11.07
C ALA A 105 -11.28 -13.54 10.30
N GLY A 106 -10.16 -13.94 10.90
CA GLY A 106 -9.17 -14.83 10.30
C GLY A 106 -8.20 -14.14 9.32
N VAL A 107 -7.96 -12.83 9.47
CA VAL A 107 -7.29 -11.99 8.46
C VAL A 107 -6.00 -11.33 8.95
N ASN A 108 -5.23 -11.97 9.83
CA ASN A 108 -4.00 -11.39 10.39
C ASN A 108 -2.82 -11.25 9.39
N GLY A 109 -3.01 -11.67 8.13
CA GLY A 109 -2.00 -11.66 7.07
C GLY A 109 -0.97 -12.79 7.15
N GLY A 110 -0.94 -13.60 8.20
CA GLY A 110 0.06 -14.66 8.38
C GLY A 110 1.50 -14.15 8.47
N LEU A 111 2.48 -14.99 8.11
CA LEU A 111 3.92 -14.69 8.15
C LEU A 111 4.43 -14.02 6.85
N GLY A 112 5.61 -13.43 6.91
CA GLY A 112 6.26 -12.74 5.78
C GLY A 112 5.95 -11.24 5.73
N VAL A 113 6.52 -10.53 4.76
CA VAL A 113 6.37 -9.07 4.69
C VAL A 113 5.13 -8.68 3.92
N LYS A 114 4.24 -7.90 4.54
CA LYS A 114 3.05 -7.36 3.89
C LYS A 114 3.33 -5.91 3.52
N THR A 115 3.00 -5.58 2.29
CA THR A 115 3.35 -4.30 1.70
C THR A 115 2.09 -3.47 1.51
N GLY A 116 1.28 -3.87 0.54
CA GLY A 116 0.05 -3.21 0.14
C GLY A 116 -1.19 -4.01 0.48
N VAL A 117 -2.32 -3.34 0.55
CA VAL A 117 -3.64 -3.96 0.72
C VAL A 117 -4.66 -3.25 -0.16
N THR A 118 -5.60 -4.02 -0.67
CA THR A 118 -6.74 -3.53 -1.46
C THR A 118 -8.00 -4.23 -0.97
N MET A 119 -9.07 -3.45 -0.75
CA MET A 119 -10.41 -3.96 -0.55
C MET A 119 -11.16 -3.91 -1.88
N VAL A 120 -11.75 -5.03 -2.28
CA VAL A 120 -12.41 -5.18 -3.59
C VAL A 120 -13.44 -6.29 -3.52
N ASP A 121 -14.60 -6.13 -4.17
CA ASP A 121 -15.54 -7.23 -4.42
C ASP A 121 -15.00 -8.06 -5.59
N PHE A 122 -14.15 -9.05 -5.30
CA PHE A 122 -13.41 -9.80 -6.33
C PHE A 122 -14.31 -10.84 -7.02
N ASN A 123 -15.23 -11.44 -6.27
CA ASN A 123 -16.10 -12.50 -6.75
C ASN A 123 -17.49 -12.01 -7.22
N TYR A 124 -17.73 -10.69 -7.18
CA TYR A 124 -18.99 -10.03 -7.54
C TYR A 124 -20.19 -10.49 -6.73
N ASP A 125 -19.99 -10.79 -5.44
CA ASP A 125 -21.07 -11.19 -4.54
C ASP A 125 -21.67 -10.02 -3.74
N GLY A 126 -21.15 -8.82 -3.95
CA GLY A 126 -21.59 -7.59 -3.26
C GLY A 126 -20.98 -7.42 -1.87
N TRP A 127 -19.99 -8.23 -1.48
CA TRP A 127 -19.25 -8.10 -0.24
C TRP A 127 -17.78 -7.81 -0.51
N MET A 128 -17.22 -6.92 0.29
CA MET A 128 -15.84 -6.52 0.11
C MET A 128 -14.88 -7.64 0.57
N ASP A 129 -14.03 -8.11 -0.34
CA ASP A 129 -12.90 -9.00 -0.07
C ASP A 129 -11.63 -8.20 0.25
N ILE A 130 -10.61 -8.87 0.79
CA ILE A 130 -9.33 -8.24 1.15
C ILE A 130 -8.18 -8.93 0.43
N PHE A 131 -7.47 -8.17 -0.39
CA PHE A 131 -6.26 -8.62 -1.07
C PHE A 131 -5.02 -8.02 -0.43
N VAL A 132 -4.06 -8.87 -0.03
CA VAL A 132 -2.82 -8.44 0.63
C VAL A 132 -1.61 -8.77 -0.23
N CYS A 133 -0.89 -7.71 -0.65
CA CYS A 133 0.39 -7.83 -1.31
C CYS A 133 1.48 -8.21 -0.31
N LYS A 134 2.40 -9.05 -0.76
CA LYS A 134 3.54 -9.51 0.03
C LYS A 134 4.82 -9.40 -0.76
N SER A 135 5.90 -9.14 -0.02
CA SER A 135 7.27 -9.08 -0.53
C SER A 135 8.24 -9.60 0.55
N GLY A 136 9.52 -9.27 0.44
CA GLY A 136 10.54 -9.61 1.42
C GLY A 136 11.67 -10.47 0.85
N PRO A 137 12.82 -10.50 1.55
CA PRO A 137 14.00 -11.27 1.14
C PRO A 137 13.87 -12.77 1.44
N PHE A 138 12.69 -13.23 1.85
CA PHE A 138 12.43 -14.60 2.30
C PHE A 138 12.24 -15.60 1.14
N THR A 139 11.94 -16.86 1.45
CA THR A 139 11.59 -17.84 0.41
C THR A 139 10.22 -17.52 -0.23
N PRO A 140 9.95 -17.97 -1.47
CA PRO A 140 8.71 -17.65 -2.19
C PRO A 140 7.41 -17.91 -1.40
N GLN A 141 7.36 -18.97 -0.58
CA GLN A 141 6.20 -19.28 0.26
C GLN A 141 5.79 -18.15 1.22
N TYR A 142 6.75 -17.31 1.65
CA TYR A 142 6.47 -16.16 2.51
C TYR A 142 6.12 -14.90 1.74
N ARG A 143 6.19 -14.94 0.40
CA ARG A 143 5.80 -13.85 -0.51
C ARG A 143 4.51 -14.11 -1.27
N GLU A 144 3.96 -15.32 -1.18
CA GLU A 144 2.65 -15.60 -1.78
C GLU A 144 1.62 -14.61 -1.24
N LYS A 145 1.00 -13.87 -2.17
CA LYS A 145 -0.07 -12.91 -1.88
C LYS A 145 -1.30 -13.63 -1.34
N LEU A 146 -2.13 -12.89 -0.61
CA LEU A 146 -3.31 -13.43 0.06
C LEU A 146 -4.56 -12.77 -0.50
N LEU A 147 -5.62 -13.56 -0.67
CA LEU A 147 -6.96 -13.10 -1.02
C LEU A 147 -7.91 -13.69 0.01
N TYR A 148 -8.42 -12.84 0.89
CA TYR A 148 -9.40 -13.20 1.88
C TYR A 148 -10.79 -12.93 1.31
N ILE A 149 -11.50 -14.01 0.94
CA ILE A 149 -12.89 -13.95 0.48
C ILE A 149 -13.81 -13.79 1.69
N ASN A 150 -14.73 -12.83 1.63
CA ASN A 150 -15.70 -12.58 2.69
C ASN A 150 -16.76 -13.69 2.74
N ASN A 151 -16.91 -14.33 3.90
CA ASN A 151 -17.91 -15.40 4.09
C ASN A 151 -19.29 -14.85 4.46
N GLN A 152 -19.49 -13.54 4.45
CA GLN A 152 -20.76 -12.84 4.74
C GLN A 152 -21.29 -13.07 6.17
N ASN A 153 -20.42 -13.50 7.08
CA ASN A 153 -20.75 -13.81 8.47
C ASN A 153 -19.73 -13.23 9.46
N GLY A 154 -18.93 -12.25 9.01
CA GLY A 154 -17.84 -11.64 9.78
C GLY A 154 -16.53 -12.41 9.78
N THR A 155 -16.42 -13.49 9.00
CA THR A 155 -15.19 -14.26 8.79
C THR A 155 -14.75 -14.24 7.33
N PHE A 156 -13.48 -14.56 7.08
CA PHE A 156 -12.93 -14.64 5.74
C PHE A 156 -12.21 -15.96 5.48
N THR A 157 -12.13 -16.34 4.20
CA THR A 157 -11.41 -17.53 3.73
C THR A 157 -10.26 -17.14 2.81
N GLU A 158 -9.02 -17.46 3.20
CA GLU A 158 -7.86 -17.32 2.31
C GLU A 158 -8.00 -18.23 1.08
N SER A 159 -7.98 -17.63 -0.11
CA SER A 159 -8.30 -18.28 -1.38
C SER A 159 -7.37 -17.88 -2.53
N ALA A 160 -6.24 -17.19 -2.30
CA ALA A 160 -5.38 -16.69 -3.38
C ALA A 160 -4.95 -17.81 -4.32
N LYS A 161 -4.54 -18.97 -3.76
CA LYS A 161 -4.11 -20.11 -4.57
C LYS A 161 -5.25 -20.70 -5.40
N LYS A 162 -6.47 -20.74 -4.86
CA LYS A 162 -7.67 -21.21 -5.57
C LYS A 162 -7.94 -20.38 -6.83
N TYR A 163 -7.72 -19.06 -6.75
CA TYR A 163 -7.95 -18.12 -7.84
C TYR A 163 -6.70 -17.80 -8.69
N GLY A 164 -5.56 -18.45 -8.39
CA GLY A 164 -4.30 -18.22 -9.12
C GLY A 164 -3.62 -16.89 -8.81
N LEU A 165 -3.98 -16.25 -7.70
CA LEU A 165 -3.48 -14.95 -7.26
C LEU A 165 -2.34 -15.03 -6.23
N ASN A 166 -1.94 -16.23 -5.80
CA ASN A 166 -0.85 -16.46 -4.84
C ASN A 166 0.55 -16.27 -5.44
N ASP A 167 0.69 -15.41 -6.46
CA ASP A 167 1.96 -15.12 -7.10
C ASP A 167 2.99 -14.60 -6.05
N ALA A 168 4.23 -15.06 -6.15
CA ALA A 168 5.30 -14.78 -5.17
C ALA A 168 6.30 -13.70 -5.65
N SER A 169 5.90 -12.87 -6.62
CA SER A 169 6.66 -11.67 -7.00
C SER A 169 6.69 -10.63 -5.87
N PHE A 170 7.58 -9.65 -6.02
CA PHE A 170 7.90 -8.65 -5.01
C PHE A 170 6.92 -7.47 -5.04
N SER A 171 5.64 -7.76 -4.80
CA SER A 171 4.56 -6.79 -5.00
C SER A 171 4.48 -5.78 -3.85
N THR A 172 4.35 -4.51 -4.19
CA THR A 172 4.18 -3.39 -3.25
C THR A 172 2.73 -2.97 -3.10
N GLN A 173 1.94 -3.02 -4.17
CA GLN A 173 0.51 -2.73 -4.18
C GLN A 173 -0.17 -3.44 -5.36
N SER A 174 -1.49 -3.58 -5.28
CA SER A 174 -2.33 -4.13 -6.35
C SER A 174 -3.49 -3.21 -6.68
N TYR A 175 -3.91 -3.20 -7.94
CA TYR A 175 -5.10 -2.48 -8.39
C TYR A 175 -5.97 -3.42 -9.21
N PHE A 176 -7.24 -3.52 -8.83
CA PHE A 176 -8.23 -4.35 -9.50
C PHE A 176 -9.15 -3.48 -10.36
N PHE A 177 -9.34 -3.84 -11.62
CA PHE A 177 -10.21 -3.14 -12.57
C PHE A 177 -10.42 -4.01 -13.81
N ASP A 178 -11.56 -3.85 -14.48
CA ASP A 178 -11.85 -4.51 -15.75
C ASP A 178 -11.10 -3.78 -16.89
N TYR A 179 -9.93 -4.29 -17.27
CA TYR A 179 -9.05 -3.61 -18.22
C TYR A 179 -9.55 -3.73 -19.66
N ASP A 180 -10.16 -4.87 -20.02
CA ASP A 180 -10.62 -5.10 -21.39
C ASP A 180 -12.13 -5.09 -21.59
N ASN A 181 -12.88 -4.69 -20.56
CA ASN A 181 -14.33 -4.52 -20.54
C ASN A 181 -15.09 -5.83 -20.81
N ASP A 182 -14.58 -6.95 -20.30
CA ASP A 182 -15.24 -8.25 -20.43
C ASP A 182 -16.08 -8.65 -19.21
N GLY A 183 -16.10 -7.79 -18.19
CA GLY A 183 -16.92 -7.93 -17.00
C GLY A 183 -16.25 -8.69 -15.86
N ASP A 184 -15.00 -9.13 -15.98
CA ASP A 184 -14.22 -9.61 -14.84
C ASP A 184 -13.11 -8.65 -14.39
N LEU A 185 -12.75 -8.71 -13.10
CA LEU A 185 -11.71 -7.83 -12.56
C LEU A 185 -10.34 -8.40 -12.90
N ASP A 186 -9.56 -7.63 -13.65
CA ASP A 186 -8.15 -7.87 -13.84
C ASP A 186 -7.35 -7.28 -12.67
N VAL A 187 -6.10 -7.73 -12.51
CA VAL A 187 -5.22 -7.20 -11.47
C VAL A 187 -3.90 -6.72 -12.04
N PHE A 188 -3.52 -5.50 -11.64
CA PHE A 188 -2.21 -4.94 -11.89
C PHE A 188 -1.36 -4.98 -10.62
N PHE A 189 -0.29 -5.77 -10.63
CA PHE A 189 0.70 -5.80 -9.55
C PHE A 189 1.80 -4.76 -9.79
N LEU A 190 1.92 -3.86 -8.81
CA LEU A 190 3.06 -2.97 -8.67
C LEU A 190 4.17 -3.73 -7.94
N ASN A 191 5.38 -3.80 -8.50
CA ASN A 191 6.47 -4.65 -8.07
C ASN A 191 7.74 -3.82 -7.96
N HIS A 192 8.56 -4.10 -6.96
CA HIS A 192 9.92 -3.57 -6.91
C HIS A 192 10.91 -4.59 -7.51
N PRO A 193 12.09 -4.15 -7.98
CA PRO A 193 13.09 -5.08 -8.48
C PRO A 193 13.63 -5.97 -7.35
N ASN A 194 13.95 -7.23 -7.67
CA ASN A 194 14.56 -8.17 -6.73
C ASN A 194 15.96 -7.73 -6.26
N GLU A 195 16.73 -7.11 -7.15
CA GLU A 195 18.08 -6.63 -6.87
C GLU A 195 18.15 -5.10 -7.02
N PHE A 196 17.98 -4.38 -5.92
CA PHE A 196 17.97 -2.91 -5.92
C PHE A 196 19.29 -2.34 -6.46
N VAL A 197 20.42 -2.75 -5.88
CA VAL A 197 21.77 -2.29 -6.27
C VAL A 197 22.05 -2.56 -7.75
N THR A 198 21.72 -3.75 -8.24
CA THR A 198 21.93 -4.12 -9.64
C THR A 198 21.04 -3.32 -10.59
N SER A 199 19.81 -2.98 -10.17
CA SER A 199 18.91 -2.11 -10.95
C SER A 199 19.42 -0.67 -11.08
N MET A 200 20.34 -0.24 -10.20
CA MET A 200 20.98 1.08 -10.23
C MET A 200 22.34 1.06 -10.95
N GLN A 201 22.84 -0.09 -11.40
CA GLN A 201 24.11 -0.21 -12.10
C GLN A 201 23.91 -0.29 -13.63
N VAL A 202 24.53 0.66 -14.34
CA VAL A 202 24.58 0.66 -15.80
C VAL A 202 25.93 0.11 -16.25
N ASN A 203 25.93 -1.08 -16.83
CA ASN A 203 27.14 -1.69 -17.38
C ASN A 203 27.52 -1.02 -18.70
N ALA A 204 28.80 -0.64 -18.85
CA ALA A 204 29.32 -0.05 -20.07
C ALA A 204 30.68 -0.66 -20.43
N THR A 205 30.96 -0.74 -21.73
CA THR A 205 32.25 -1.16 -22.28
C THR A 205 32.77 -0.14 -23.27
N MET A 206 34.07 -0.16 -23.55
CA MET A 206 34.70 0.68 -24.56
C MET A 206 34.77 -0.06 -25.89
N VAL A 207 34.14 0.49 -26.93
CA VAL A 207 34.22 0.00 -28.31
C VAL A 207 34.73 1.15 -29.18
N ASN A 208 35.88 0.98 -29.83
CA ASN A 208 36.49 2.01 -30.70
C ASN A 208 36.63 3.38 -30.00
N ASN A 209 37.16 3.40 -28.77
CA ASN A 209 37.29 4.61 -27.94
C ASN A 209 35.98 5.36 -27.64
N LYS A 210 34.83 4.71 -27.82
CA LYS A 210 33.53 5.23 -27.39
C LYS A 210 32.93 4.32 -26.33
N MET A 211 32.36 4.94 -25.30
CA MET A 211 31.58 4.23 -24.30
C MET A 211 30.30 3.69 -24.94
N LYS A 212 30.08 2.38 -24.85
CA LYS A 212 28.87 1.71 -25.31
C LYS A 212 28.24 1.00 -24.11
N LEU A 213 26.96 1.29 -23.87
CA LEU A 213 26.19 0.57 -22.86
C LEU A 213 26.11 -0.90 -23.25
N ILE A 214 26.31 -1.79 -22.27
CA ILE A 214 26.09 -3.22 -22.46
C ILE A 214 24.61 -3.45 -22.26
N ASP A 215 23.90 -3.87 -23.31
CA ASP A 215 22.52 -4.32 -23.18
C ASP A 215 22.50 -5.54 -22.27
N ASP A 216 21.84 -5.39 -21.13
CA ASP A 216 21.73 -6.46 -20.16
C ASP A 216 20.61 -7.42 -20.55
N THR A 217 20.95 -8.40 -21.36
CA THR A 217 19.99 -9.40 -21.85
C THR A 217 19.87 -10.62 -20.93
N ALA A 218 20.69 -10.71 -19.88
CA ALA A 218 20.75 -11.86 -18.98
C ALA A 218 19.94 -11.65 -17.69
N ARG A 219 19.66 -10.39 -17.31
CA ARG A 219 18.90 -10.07 -16.10
C ARG A 219 17.39 -10.04 -16.36
N THR A 220 16.64 -10.66 -15.46
CA THR A 220 15.18 -10.61 -15.45
C THR A 220 14.75 -9.52 -14.49
N TYR A 221 14.31 -8.38 -15.01
CA TYR A 221 13.58 -7.39 -14.21
C TYR A 221 12.18 -7.93 -13.97
N VAL A 222 11.77 -8.04 -12.70
CA VAL A 222 10.37 -8.32 -12.37
C VAL A 222 9.59 -7.06 -12.72
N SER A 223 8.95 -7.06 -13.88
CA SER A 223 8.12 -5.94 -14.30
C SER A 223 6.82 -5.89 -13.49
N HIS A 224 6.19 -4.72 -13.49
CA HIS A 224 4.76 -4.64 -13.22
C HIS A 224 4.01 -5.63 -14.11
N GLN A 225 3.00 -6.27 -13.56
CA GLN A 225 2.28 -7.32 -14.26
C GLN A 225 0.79 -7.03 -14.22
N LEU A 226 0.20 -6.90 -15.41
CA LEU A 226 -1.23 -7.01 -15.60
C LEU A 226 -1.56 -8.49 -15.80
N LEU A 227 -2.46 -9.01 -14.98
CA LEU A 227 -2.97 -10.36 -15.06
C LEU A 227 -4.44 -10.30 -15.45
N LYS A 228 -4.78 -11.04 -16.49
CA LYS A 228 -6.15 -11.12 -16.97
C LYS A 228 -6.90 -12.18 -16.19
N THR A 229 -8.14 -11.90 -15.78
CA THR A 229 -9.03 -12.90 -15.24
C THR A 229 -9.88 -13.52 -16.36
N ALA A 230 -10.29 -14.78 -16.22
CA ALA A 230 -11.33 -15.36 -17.04
C ALA A 230 -12.17 -16.29 -16.19
N GLY A 231 -13.43 -15.90 -15.94
CA GLY A 231 -14.33 -16.70 -15.09
C GLY A 231 -13.87 -16.78 -13.63
N GLY A 232 -13.29 -15.69 -13.12
CA GLY A 232 -12.80 -15.57 -11.75
C GLY A 232 -11.42 -16.17 -11.49
N ILE A 233 -10.78 -16.80 -12.48
CA ILE A 233 -9.43 -17.37 -12.34
C ILE A 233 -8.45 -16.59 -13.20
N ILE A 234 -7.25 -16.32 -12.66
CA ILE A 234 -6.20 -15.65 -13.43
C ILE A 234 -5.73 -16.53 -14.59
N MET A 235 -5.88 -15.98 -15.79
CA MET A 235 -5.21 -16.43 -17.00
C MET A 235 -3.93 -15.59 -17.14
N LYS A 236 -2.76 -16.24 -17.00
CA LYS A 236 -1.49 -15.56 -17.27
C LYS A 236 -1.54 -14.91 -18.65
N SER A 237 -1.41 -13.58 -18.70
CA SER A 237 -1.15 -12.89 -19.95
C SER A 237 0.16 -13.42 -20.54
N ALA A 238 0.06 -14.07 -21.70
CA ALA A 238 1.19 -14.49 -22.50
C ALA A 238 1.79 -13.26 -23.20
N LYS A 239 2.71 -12.58 -22.53
CA LYS A 239 3.83 -11.91 -23.21
C LYS A 239 5.00 -11.78 -22.25
N LYS A 240 5.97 -12.67 -22.41
CA LYS A 240 7.37 -12.34 -22.15
C LYS A 240 7.63 -11.00 -22.86
N PRO A 241 8.08 -9.92 -22.20
CA PRO A 241 8.70 -8.84 -22.94
C PRO A 241 10.03 -9.40 -23.46
N ALA A 242 9.96 -10.07 -24.61
CA ALA A 242 11.12 -10.41 -25.40
C ALA A 242 11.51 -9.15 -26.18
N SER A 243 12.27 -8.24 -25.55
CA SER A 243 13.43 -7.57 -26.17
C SER A 243 13.99 -6.47 -25.25
N PRO A 244 15.33 -6.28 -25.25
CA PRO A 244 16.07 -5.38 -24.38
C PRO A 244 16.12 -3.98 -24.97
N LEU A 245 14.98 -3.35 -25.13
CA LEU A 245 14.92 -1.94 -25.50
C LEU A 245 13.97 -1.26 -24.53
N MET A 246 14.42 -0.12 -23.99
CA MET A 246 13.63 0.82 -23.20
C MET A 246 12.24 1.02 -23.83
N HIS A 247 11.27 0.21 -23.42
CA HIS A 247 9.88 0.50 -23.61
C HIS A 247 9.23 0.26 -22.26
N SER A 248 9.19 1.35 -21.50
CA SER A 248 8.11 1.60 -20.57
C SER A 248 6.82 1.00 -21.13
N VAL A 249 6.17 0.12 -20.38
CA VAL A 249 4.71 0.11 -20.46
C VAL A 249 4.32 1.49 -19.96
N SER A 250 4.10 2.41 -20.91
CA SER A 250 3.53 3.71 -20.66
C SER A 250 2.08 3.46 -20.24
N VAL A 251 1.87 3.13 -18.97
CA VAL A 251 0.63 3.52 -18.30
C VAL A 251 0.83 5.02 -18.12
N PRO A 252 0.15 5.88 -18.90
CA PRO A 252 0.40 7.32 -18.85
C PRO A 252 0.23 7.77 -17.39
N LEU A 253 1.10 8.68 -16.92
CA LEU A 253 1.07 9.16 -15.53
C LEU A 253 -0.33 9.68 -15.12
N SER A 254 -1.13 10.12 -16.10
CA SER A 254 -2.54 10.50 -15.93
C SER A 254 -3.43 9.35 -15.43
N MET A 255 -3.19 8.11 -15.87
CA MET A 255 -3.97 6.94 -15.47
C MET A 255 -3.63 6.49 -14.04
N ILE A 256 -2.36 6.63 -13.62
CA ILE A 256 -1.92 6.38 -12.23
C ILE A 256 -2.46 7.47 -11.28
N LEU A 257 -2.45 8.74 -11.70
CA LEU A 257 -2.94 9.86 -10.89
C LEU A 257 -4.47 9.82 -10.71
N ILE A 258 -5.22 9.36 -11.72
CA ILE A 258 -6.69 9.17 -11.62
C ILE A 258 -7.03 8.04 -10.64
N MET A 259 -6.26 6.95 -10.61
CA MET A 259 -6.47 5.85 -9.65
C MET A 259 -6.18 6.27 -8.19
N MET A 260 -5.30 7.24 -7.94
CA MET A 260 -5.02 7.76 -6.59
C MET A 260 -6.06 8.79 -6.09
N ALA A 261 -6.83 9.41 -6.98
CA ALA A 261 -7.76 10.49 -6.63
C ALA A 261 -9.24 10.04 -6.54
N GLY A 262 -9.58 8.87 -7.08
CA GLY A 262 -10.96 8.38 -7.15
C GLY A 262 -11.45 7.74 -5.85
N ARG A 263 -11.89 8.56 -4.88
CA ARG A 263 -12.85 8.29 -3.76
C ARG A 263 -12.52 8.96 -2.42
N ILE A 264 -11.56 9.89 -2.35
CA ILE A 264 -11.38 10.74 -1.15
C ILE A 264 -12.25 12.00 -1.19
N PHE A 265 -12.87 12.33 -2.33
CA PHE A 265 -13.78 13.47 -2.44
C PHE A 265 -15.00 13.12 -3.28
N MET A 266 -16.06 12.65 -2.62
CA MET A 266 -17.46 12.99 -2.90
C MET A 266 -18.33 12.55 -1.72
#